data_AF-A0A7C7RB15-F1
#
_entry.id   AF-A0A7C7RB15-F1
#
_cell.length_a   1.000
_cell.length_b   1.000
_cell.length_c   1.000
_cell.angle_alpha   90.00
_cell.angle_beta   90.00
_cell.angle_gamma   90.00
#
_symmetry.space_group_name_H-M   'P 1'
#
loop_
_entity.id
_entity.type
_entity.pdbx_description
1 polymer ?
#
loop_
_entity_poly.entity_id
_entity_poly.type
_entity_poly.pdbx_seq_one_letter_code
_entity_poly.pdbx_strand_id
1 'polypeptide(L)' 'MSTKMVFLTRKGYEKLKKELQFLKTVRRREILKQLAKARMHGDISENAEYDATTEAQALLEMKISR' A
#
# COMPACT_ATOMS: atom_id res chain seq x y z
N MET A 1 7.25 -24.72 0.75
CA MET A 1 6.63 -23.82 -0.24
C MET A 1 7.17 -24.18 -1.62
N SER A 2 6.30 -24.39 -2.60
CA SER A 2 6.72 -24.66 -3.98
C SER A 2 7.15 -23.36 -4.64
N THR A 3 8.42 -23.25 -5.04
CA THR A 3 8.93 -22.09 -5.79
C THR A 3 8.35 -22.13 -7.20
N LYS A 4 7.23 -21.44 -7.40
CA LYS A 4 6.58 -21.32 -8.70
C LYS A 4 7.44 -20.41 -9.59
N MET A 5 8.10 -20.97 -10.59
CA MET A 5 8.83 -20.17 -11.58
C MET A 5 7.85 -19.35 -12.42
N VAL A 6 8.03 -18.03 -12.40
CA VAL A 6 7.24 -17.07 -13.18
C VAL A 6 8.15 -16.48 -14.26
N PHE A 7 7.80 -16.71 -15.52
CA PHE A 7 8.52 -16.13 -16.65
C PHE A 7 7.96 -14.75 -16.96
N LEU A 8 8.84 -13.75 -17.05
CA LEU A 8 8.48 -12.36 -17.34
C LEU A 8 9.31 -11.86 -18.51
N THR A 9 8.72 -11.04 -19.36
CA THR A 9 9.51 -10.23 -20.29
C THR A 9 10.31 -9.18 -19.52
N ARG A 10 11.46 -8.75 -20.04
CA ARG A 10 12.26 -7.69 -19.41
C ARG A 10 11.44 -6.42 -19.13
N LYS A 11 10.63 -5.99 -20.10
CA LYS A 11 9.70 -4.86 -19.96
C LYS A 11 8.68 -5.08 -18.85
N GLY A 12 8.11 -6.28 -18.75
CA GLY A 12 7.16 -6.65 -17.69
C GLY A 12 7.81 -6.60 -16.30
N TYR A 13 9.02 -7.16 -16.18
CA TYR A 13 9.80 -7.12 -14.95
C TYR A 13 10.12 -5.68 -14.50
N GLU A 14 10.61 -4.84 -15.41
CA GLU A 14 10.93 -3.44 -15.09
C GLU A 14 9.69 -2.64 -14.66
N LYS A 15 8.53 -2.90 -15.30
CA LYS A 15 7.25 -2.28 -14.91
C LYS A 15 6.86 -2.69 -13.48
N LEU A 16 6.87 -3.99 -13.17
CA LEU A 16 6.54 -4.51 -11.85
C LEU A 16 7.51 -4.00 -10.77
N LYS A 17 8.80 -3.93 -11.08
CA LYS A 17 9.82 -3.39 -10.18
C LYS A 17 9.57 -1.91 -9.86
N LYS A 18 9.28 -1.09 -10.88
CA LYS A 18 8.95 0.33 -10.70
C LYS A 18 7.67 0.52 -9.90
N GLU A 19 6.63 -0.26 -10.19
CA GLU A 19 5.38 -0.24 -9.43
C GLU A 19 5.62 -0.61 -7.97
N LEU A 20 6.32 -1.71 -7.70
CA LEU A 20 6.65 -2.13 -6.33
C LEU A 20 7.44 -1.06 -5.57
N GLN A 21 8.42 -0.44 -6.23
CA GLN A 21 9.21 0.65 -5.65
C GLN A 21 8.30 1.84 -5.29
N PHE A 22 7.41 2.25 -6.19
CA PHE A 22 6.47 3.33 -5.95
C PHE A 22 5.52 3.02 -4.79
N LEU A 23 4.97 1.80 -4.73
CA LEU A 23 4.09 1.36 -3.64
C LEU A 23 4.80 1.41 -2.28
N LYS A 24 6.02 0.87 -2.20
CA LYS A 24 6.82 0.82 -0.96
C LYS A 24 7.31 2.18 -0.47
N THR A 25 7.52 3.14 -1.37
CA THR A 25 8.19 4.41 -1.02
C THR A 25 7.25 5.60 -1.01
N VAL A 26 6.49 5.80 -2.08
CA VAL A 26 5.62 6.98 -2.23
C VAL A 26 4.26 6.70 -1.60
N ARG A 27 3.54 5.69 -2.10
CA ARG A 27 2.16 5.41 -1.65
C ARG A 27 2.08 5.10 -0.17
N ARG A 28 2.98 4.25 0.35
CA ARG A 28 3.00 3.91 1.77
C ARG A 28 3.17 5.16 2.65
N ARG A 29 4.02 6.11 2.24
CA ARG A 29 4.20 7.38 2.97
C ARG A 29 2.99 8.29 2.85
N GLU A 30 2.34 8.36 1.70
CA GLU A 30 1.10 9.14 1.51
C GLU A 30 -0.01 8.66 2.44
N ILE A 31 -0.26 7.35 2.50
CA ILE A 31 -1.28 6.76 3.37
C ILE A 31 -0.96 7.02 4.84
N LEU A 32 0.31 6.89 5.26
CA LEU A 32 0.69 7.21 6.65
C LEU A 32 0.45 8.68 7.00
N LYS A 33 0.67 9.61 6.07
CA LYS A 33 0.36 11.03 6.27
C LYS A 33 -1.14 11.27 6.40
N GLN A 34 -1.95 10.62 5.56
CA GLN A 34 -3.40 10.68 5.64
C GLN A 34 -3.91 10.11 6.97
N LEU A 35 -3.34 8.99 7.42
CA LEU A 35 -3.71 8.36 8.68
C LEU A 35 -3.37 9.26 9.86
N ALA A 36 -2.19 9.88 9.83
CA ALA A 36 -1.79 10.85 10.85
C ALA A 36 -2.74 12.05 10.88
N LYS A 37 -3.17 12.55 9.72
CA LYS A 37 -4.16 13.63 9.63
C LYS A 37 -5.51 13.19 10.18
N ALA A 38 -6.02 12.03 9.78
CA ALA A 38 -7.28 11.49 10.26
C ALA A 38 -7.28 11.31 11.79
N ARG A 39 -6.17 10.84 12.38
CA ARG A 39 -6.00 10.72 13.84
C ARG A 39 -6.10 12.05 14.60
N MET A 40 -5.84 13.17 13.95
CA MET A 40 -5.96 14.49 14.58
C MET A 40 -7.40 15.03 14.57
N HIS A 41 -8.28 14.43 13.77
CA HIS A 41 -9.68 14.82 13.68
C HIS A 41 -10.51 14.03 14.69
N GLY A 42 -10.58 14.54 15.93
CA GLY A 42 -11.59 14.18 16.92
C GLY A 42 -11.59 12.70 17.35
N ASP A 43 -12.78 12.19 17.64
CA ASP A 43 -12.97 10.80 18.07
C ASP A 43 -12.73 9.84 16.91
N ILE A 44 -11.78 8.93 17.10
CA ILE A 44 -11.36 7.94 16.09
C ILE A 44 -12.51 6.97 15.79
N SER A 45 -13.37 6.69 16.77
CA SER A 45 -14.45 5.69 16.64
C SER A 45 -15.57 6.11 15.68
N GLU A 46 -15.72 7.40 15.40
CA GLU A 46 -16.71 7.94 14.45
C GLU A 46 -16.06 8.45 13.15
N ASN A 47 -14.72 8.37 13.05
CA ASN A 47 -13.99 8.96 11.95
C ASN A 47 -13.92 8.02 10.74
N ALA A 48 -14.88 8.17 9.83
CA ALA A 48 -14.93 7.42 8.59
C ALA A 48 -13.67 7.58 7.71
N GLU A 49 -12.96 8.72 7.78
CA GLU A 49 -11.70 8.93 7.05
C GLU A 49 -10.56 8.08 7.65
N TYR A 50 -10.55 7.89 8.98
CA TYR A 50 -9.60 7.02 9.66
C TYR A 50 -9.77 5.56 9.25
N ASP A 51 -11.02 5.07 9.26
CA ASP A 51 -11.34 3.70 8.88
C ASP A 51 -10.96 3.42 7.42
N ALA A 52 -11.38 4.30 6.51
CA ALA A 52 -11.06 4.19 5.09
C ALA A 52 -9.54 4.23 4.85
N THR A 53 -8.80 5.06 5.57
CA THR A 53 -7.34 5.14 5.43
C THR A 53 -6.65 3.89 5.96
N THR A 54 -7.15 3.30 7.04
CA THR A 54 -6.64 2.05 7.62
C THR A 54 -6.88 0.87 6.67
N GLU A 55 -8.06 0.79 6.06
CA GLU A 55 -8.35 -0.21 5.04
C GLU A 55 -7.45 -0.04 3.80
N ALA A 56 -7.28 1.19 3.32
CA ALA A 56 -6.37 1.48 2.22
C ALA A 56 -4.92 1.08 2.53
N GLN A 57 -4.47 1.28 3.77
CA GLN A 57 -3.16 0.80 4.22
C GLN A 57 -3.09 -0.73 4.14
N ALA A 58 -4.08 -1.45 4.67
CA ALA A 58 -4.11 -2.91 4.66
C ALA A 58 -4.05 -3.46 3.22
N LEU A 59 -4.84 -2.90 2.31
CA LEU A 59 -4.86 -3.31 0.89
C LEU A 59 -3.51 -3.04 0.21
N LEU A 60 -2.87 -1.90 0.49
CA LEU A 60 -1.54 -1.59 -0.02
C LEU A 60 -0.51 -2.63 0.44
N GLU A 61 -0.54 -2.98 1.73
CA GLU A 61 0.38 -3.95 2.31
C GLU A 61 0.18 -5.36 1.72
N MET A 62 -1.07 -5.78 1.53
CA MET A 62 -1.37 -7.04 0.84
C MET A 62 -0.76 -7.05 -0.57
N LYS A 63 -0.92 -5.96 -1.33
CA LYS A 63 -0.36 -5.83 -2.68
C LYS A 63 1.17 -5.85 -2.70
N ILE A 64 1.84 -5.34 -1.65
CA ILE A 64 3.30 -5.37 -1.53
C ILE A 64 3.83 -6.76 -1.14
N SER A 65 3.05 -7.51 -0.36
CA SER A 65 3.44 -8.83 0.17
C SER A 65 3.29 -9.98 -0.84
N ARG A 66 2.46 -9.79 -1.86
CA ARG A 66 2.12 -10.80 -2.87
C ARG A 66 3.08 -10.80 -4.04
#